data_AF-A0A2D0N8D9-F1
#
_entry.id   AF-A0A2D0N8D9-F1
#
_cell.length_a   1.000
_cell.length_b   1.000
_cell.length_c   1.000
_cell.angle_alpha   90.00
_cell.angle_beta   90.00
_cell.angle_gamma   90.00
#
_symmetry.space_group_name_H-M   'P 1'
#
loop_
_entity.id
_entity.type
_entity.pdbx_description
1 polymer ?
#
loop_
_entity_poly.entity_id
_entity_poly.type
_entity_poly.pdbx_seq_one_letter_code
_entity_poly.pdbx_strand_id
1 'polypeptide(L)'
;MHSHPYYFIALLLIVFILPACNDDRAGDDNRTDYSLNAPNWPADTIEEFQLPNGLSREAYYNKLLGSLVGSAIGDAMGAPTEMWHRDDIQVMHGYVDSLDALIREGSPEGPWEVNLPEGGTTDDTRWKYLTGGWLTGYGRHQARLDARDFARLITDHYLEDTQTALDVRSFDPGPLERELRRVTWLQEWAKVAKPYYEEDLDAYSYALNRFYGGEMACAGMLYAPMLGAYYPAHPERAYTEAYRLGIFDLGYARDITGLTAAYVAEAMRPGIPFERITLLSRSTDPLNYFSSRLVGRISYRLFRDAKYIVDEARGLTEADIPADLEMPKNFKRGPLYLAQLQRAYELLDEKLQDIPFHAGEVHLINLTALEFGRGDFGETLEFVTNYGRDNDTVAAVTGAILGAYLGFEALPQDLARTSLQANKELLGISLEDLARDLTEQLYGK
;
A
#
# COMPACT_ATOMS: atom_id res chain seq x y z
N MET A 1 35.08 38.60 54.78
CA MET A 1 33.64 38.69 54.46
C MET A 1 33.43 39.93 53.62
N HIS A 2 33.57 39.84 52.30
CA HIS A 2 33.25 40.94 51.41
C HIS A 2 32.48 40.43 50.20
N SER A 3 31.34 41.07 50.03
CA SER A 3 30.24 40.88 49.10
C SER A 3 30.59 41.38 47.70
N HIS A 4 30.39 40.53 46.68
CA HIS A 4 30.35 40.95 45.29
C HIS A 4 28.89 41.15 44.83
N PRO A 5 28.54 42.26 44.17
CA PRO A 5 27.21 42.50 43.63
C PRO A 5 27.06 41.90 42.22
N TYR A 6 25.88 41.31 41.96
CA TYR A 6 25.45 40.86 40.64
C TYR A 6 24.99 42.06 39.80
N TYR A 7 25.57 42.24 38.62
CA TYR A 7 25.08 43.21 37.63
C TYR A 7 23.96 42.59 36.81
N PHE A 8 22.75 43.13 36.96
CA PHE A 8 21.60 42.91 36.06
C PHE A 8 21.80 43.78 34.81
N ILE A 9 21.94 43.17 33.64
CA ILE A 9 21.90 43.88 32.35
C ILE A 9 20.44 43.93 31.91
N ALA A 10 19.82 45.11 32.02
CA ALA A 10 18.52 45.39 31.44
C ALA A 10 18.69 45.72 29.95
N LEU A 11 18.20 44.84 29.06
CA LEU A 11 18.13 45.12 27.63
C LEU A 11 16.86 45.97 27.36
N LEU A 12 17.06 47.24 27.04
CA LEU A 12 15.99 48.16 26.62
C LEU A 12 15.54 47.81 25.19
N LEU A 13 14.32 47.28 25.06
CA LEU A 13 13.63 47.14 23.78
C LEU A 13 12.97 48.47 23.42
N ILE A 14 13.52 49.17 22.44
CA ILE A 14 12.93 50.39 21.87
C ILE A 14 11.85 49.96 20.87
N VAL A 15 10.59 50.15 21.23
CA VAL A 15 9.44 49.99 20.33
C VAL A 15 9.22 51.32 19.60
N PHE A 16 9.44 51.33 18.29
CA PHE A 16 9.02 52.44 17.44
C PHE A 16 7.52 52.33 17.15
N ILE A 17 6.73 53.25 17.71
CA ILE A 17 5.32 53.44 17.34
C ILE A 17 5.30 54.50 16.24
N LEU A 18 4.92 54.11 15.01
CA LEU A 18 4.62 55.04 13.92
C LEU A 18 3.13 55.42 13.97
N PRO A 19 2.76 56.69 13.69
CA PRO A 19 1.38 57.15 13.79
C PRO A 19 0.56 56.69 12.58
N ALA A 20 -0.65 56.20 12.84
CA ALA A 20 -1.65 55.92 11.81
C ALA A 20 -2.19 57.24 11.24
N CYS A 21 -1.97 57.50 9.96
CA CYS A 21 -2.72 58.48 9.20
C CYS A 21 -3.97 57.83 8.63
N ASN A 22 -5.12 58.43 8.94
CA ASN A 22 -6.41 58.17 8.34
C ASN A 22 -6.53 59.09 7.12
N ASP A 23 -6.90 58.56 5.95
CA ASP A 23 -7.48 59.37 4.88
C ASP A 23 -8.39 58.50 4.00
N ASP A 24 -9.67 58.83 4.04
CA ASP A 24 -10.71 58.40 3.11
C ASP A 24 -10.39 58.91 1.70
N ARG A 25 -10.37 58.02 0.68
CA ARG A 25 -10.89 58.28 -0.68
C ARG A 25 -10.82 57.07 -1.61
N ALA A 26 -12.01 56.66 -2.05
CA ALA A 26 -12.41 56.25 -3.40
C ALA A 26 -11.46 55.39 -4.28
N GLY A 27 -11.85 54.12 -4.43
CA GLY A 27 -11.95 53.42 -5.72
C GLY A 27 -10.72 53.32 -6.61
N ASP A 28 -10.02 52.18 -6.50
CA ASP A 28 -9.52 51.44 -7.67
C ASP A 28 -9.43 49.96 -7.29
N ASP A 29 -10.34 49.14 -7.84
CA ASP A 29 -10.36 47.70 -7.64
C ASP A 29 -9.30 47.06 -8.55
N ASN A 30 -8.07 47.04 -8.05
CA ASN A 30 -6.98 46.25 -8.63
C ASN A 30 -6.47 45.29 -7.55
N ARG A 31 -7.36 44.40 -7.09
CA ARG A 31 -6.92 43.16 -6.44
C ARG A 31 -6.23 42.32 -7.52
N THR A 32 -4.92 42.45 -7.61
CA THR A 32 -4.08 41.41 -8.22
C THR A 32 -4.36 40.12 -7.45
N ASP A 33 -5.13 39.23 -8.09
CA ASP A 33 -5.34 37.85 -7.67
C ASP A 33 -3.99 37.14 -7.65
N TYR A 34 -3.33 37.19 -6.49
CA TYR A 34 -2.24 36.27 -6.18
C TYR A 34 -2.88 34.93 -5.81
N SER A 35 -3.57 34.30 -6.77
CA SER A 35 -3.76 32.86 -6.68
C SER A 35 -2.35 32.28 -6.79
N LEU A 36 -1.82 31.84 -5.64
CA LEU A 36 -0.67 30.94 -5.64
C LEU A 36 -1.16 29.71 -6.38
N ASN A 37 -0.89 29.63 -7.68
CA ASN A 37 -1.11 28.43 -8.46
C ASN A 37 -0.56 27.27 -7.62
N ALA A 38 -1.39 26.26 -7.38
CA ALA A 38 -0.96 25.03 -6.74
C ALA A 38 0.37 24.58 -7.38
N PRO A 39 1.31 23.99 -6.60
CA PRO A 39 2.60 23.57 -7.14
C PRO A 39 2.36 22.85 -8.45
N ASN A 40 2.98 23.35 -9.52
CA ASN A 40 2.89 22.71 -10.84
C ASN A 40 3.32 21.26 -10.62
N TRP A 41 2.35 20.34 -10.73
CA TRP A 41 2.64 18.93 -10.97
C TRP A 41 3.70 18.87 -12.07
N PRO A 42 4.61 17.86 -12.08
CA PRO A 42 5.51 17.65 -13.21
C PRO A 42 4.69 17.86 -14.47
N ALA A 43 5.17 18.77 -15.34
CA ALA A 43 4.36 19.28 -16.44
C ALA A 43 3.61 18.12 -17.09
N ASP A 44 2.33 18.32 -17.39
CA ASP A 44 1.49 17.39 -18.15
C ASP A 44 2.09 17.20 -19.56
N THR A 45 3.30 16.65 -19.66
CA THR A 45 3.80 15.99 -20.86
C THR A 45 2.98 14.72 -20.95
N ILE A 46 1.73 14.93 -21.36
CA ILE A 46 0.80 13.94 -21.83
C ILE A 46 1.41 13.43 -23.13
N GLU A 47 2.46 12.62 -23.02
CA GLU A 47 2.57 11.54 -23.98
C GLU A 47 1.31 10.71 -23.76
N GLU A 48 0.47 10.61 -24.79
CA GLU A 48 -0.66 9.68 -24.79
C GLU A 48 -0.15 8.34 -24.26
N PHE A 49 -0.84 7.79 -23.26
CA PHE A 49 -0.48 6.48 -22.74
C PHE A 49 -0.58 5.45 -23.88
N GLN A 50 0.57 4.92 -24.27
CA GLN A 50 0.67 3.85 -25.25
C GLN A 50 0.98 2.54 -24.55
N LEU A 51 0.23 1.50 -24.92
CA LEU A 51 0.53 0.15 -24.48
C LEU A 51 1.96 -0.22 -24.89
N PRO A 52 2.74 -0.86 -24.01
CA PRO A 52 4.12 -1.18 -24.31
C PRO A 52 4.22 -2.17 -25.47
N ASN A 53 5.16 -1.91 -26.37
CA ASN A 53 5.48 -2.83 -27.46
C ASN A 53 5.84 -4.21 -26.89
N GLY A 54 5.23 -5.26 -27.43
CA GLY A 54 5.51 -6.65 -27.04
C GLY A 54 4.69 -7.20 -25.87
N LEU A 55 3.81 -6.40 -25.26
CA LEU A 55 2.82 -6.92 -24.32
C LEU A 55 1.50 -7.21 -25.06
N SER A 56 1.28 -8.47 -25.44
CA SER A 56 0.02 -8.88 -26.08
C SER A 56 -1.15 -8.78 -25.10
N ARG A 57 -2.38 -8.81 -25.62
CA ARG A 57 -3.61 -8.83 -24.81
C ARG A 57 -3.61 -10.01 -23.83
N GLU A 58 -3.21 -11.20 -24.30
CA GLU A 58 -3.14 -12.43 -23.50
C GLU A 58 -2.05 -12.33 -22.44
N ALA A 59 -0.89 -11.78 -22.79
CA ALA A 59 0.20 -11.58 -21.84
C ALA A 59 -0.17 -10.56 -20.75
N TYR A 60 -0.86 -9.48 -21.12
CA TYR A 60 -1.39 -8.51 -20.16
C TYR A 60 -2.43 -9.15 -19.24
N TYR A 61 -3.43 -9.86 -19.78
CA TYR A 61 -4.42 -10.57 -18.98
C TYR A 61 -3.78 -11.54 -18.00
N ASN A 62 -2.82 -12.35 -18.46
CA ASN A 62 -2.10 -13.31 -17.60
C ASN A 62 -1.37 -12.60 -16.45
N LYS A 63 -0.70 -11.47 -16.73
CA LYS A 63 0.01 -10.67 -15.71
C LYS A 63 -0.94 -9.94 -14.77
N LEU A 64 -2.04 -9.39 -15.27
CA LEU A 64 -3.06 -8.71 -14.47
C LEU A 64 -3.77 -9.68 -13.52
N LEU A 65 -4.24 -10.82 -14.05
CA LEU A 65 -4.83 -11.87 -13.23
C LEU A 65 -3.81 -12.44 -12.25
N GLY A 66 -2.55 -12.58 -12.67
CA GLY A 66 -1.45 -12.96 -11.80
C GLY A 66 -1.28 -11.99 -10.64
N SER A 67 -1.31 -10.68 -10.89
CA SER A 67 -1.22 -9.66 -9.85
C SER A 67 -2.39 -9.72 -8.86
N LEU A 68 -3.63 -9.80 -9.37
CA LEU A 68 -4.84 -9.90 -8.54
C LEU A 68 -4.84 -11.16 -7.68
N VAL A 69 -4.58 -12.33 -8.28
CA VAL A 69 -4.62 -13.61 -7.57
C VAL A 69 -3.39 -13.78 -6.68
N GLY A 70 -2.21 -13.34 -7.12
CA GLY A 70 -1.00 -13.32 -6.29
C GLY A 70 -1.21 -12.48 -5.04
N SER A 71 -1.86 -11.31 -5.17
CA SER A 71 -2.26 -10.51 -4.02
C SER A 71 -3.25 -11.23 -3.12
N ALA A 72 -4.27 -11.87 -3.67
CA ALA A 72 -5.30 -12.56 -2.89
C ALA A 72 -4.76 -13.81 -2.18
N ILE A 73 -3.77 -14.50 -2.76
CA ILE A 73 -3.02 -15.56 -2.09
C ILE A 73 -2.22 -14.97 -0.92
N GLY A 74 -1.50 -13.86 -1.15
CA GLY A 74 -0.72 -13.20 -0.11
C GLY A 74 -1.58 -12.77 1.08
N ASP A 75 -2.67 -12.05 0.81
CA ASP A 75 -3.67 -11.65 1.80
C ASP A 75 -4.18 -12.86 2.60
N ALA A 76 -4.68 -13.89 1.92
CA ALA A 76 -5.22 -15.09 2.58
C ALA A 76 -4.18 -15.93 3.33
N MET A 77 -2.90 -15.89 2.95
CA MET A 77 -1.82 -16.55 3.69
C MET A 77 -1.37 -15.75 4.91
N GLY A 78 -1.40 -14.41 4.84
CA GLY A 78 -1.00 -13.53 5.95
C GLY A 78 -2.09 -13.39 7.02
N ALA A 79 -3.34 -13.21 6.60
CA ALA A 79 -4.47 -12.84 7.46
C ALA A 79 -4.66 -13.72 8.71
N PRO A 80 -4.44 -15.04 8.67
CA PRO A 80 -4.55 -15.88 9.88
C PRO A 80 -3.58 -15.49 11.01
N THR A 81 -2.47 -14.84 10.67
CA THR A 81 -1.36 -14.50 11.58
C THR A 81 -1.09 -13.00 11.67
N GLU A 82 -2.02 -12.19 11.15
CA GLU A 82 -1.95 -10.74 11.18
C GLU A 82 -1.75 -10.22 12.61
N MET A 83 -0.81 -9.29 12.78
CA MET A 83 -0.38 -8.68 14.05
C MET A 83 0.27 -9.63 15.06
N TRP A 84 0.55 -10.89 14.71
CA TRP A 84 1.17 -11.83 15.63
C TRP A 84 2.69 -11.67 15.68
N HIS A 85 3.27 -12.01 16.83
CA HIS A 85 4.70 -12.21 16.92
C HIS A 85 5.06 -13.57 16.31
N ARG A 86 6.20 -13.65 15.62
CA ARG A 86 6.67 -14.89 14.97
C ARG A 86 6.70 -16.11 15.90
N ASP A 87 6.98 -15.92 17.18
CA ASP A 87 6.99 -17.03 18.16
C ASP A 87 5.58 -17.63 18.31
N ASP A 88 4.54 -16.80 18.35
CA ASP A 88 3.15 -17.24 18.42
C ASP A 88 2.73 -17.95 17.12
N ILE A 89 3.18 -17.43 15.97
CA ILE A 89 2.98 -18.07 14.66
C ILE A 89 3.58 -19.48 14.69
N GLN A 90 4.84 -19.63 15.11
CA GLN A 90 5.50 -20.93 15.17
C GLN A 90 4.85 -21.91 16.14
N VAL A 91 4.37 -21.43 17.29
CA VAL A 91 3.68 -22.26 18.28
C VAL A 91 2.35 -22.78 17.73
N MET A 92 1.57 -21.92 17.08
CA MET A 92 0.20 -22.22 16.65
C MET A 92 0.14 -22.90 15.28
N HIS A 93 0.93 -22.43 14.31
CA HIS A 93 0.88 -22.88 12.92
C HIS A 93 2.14 -23.65 12.49
N GLY A 94 3.24 -23.55 13.24
CA GLY A 94 4.54 -23.97 12.74
C GLY A 94 5.08 -22.98 11.71
N TYR A 95 5.80 -23.47 10.70
CA TYR A 95 6.17 -22.64 9.56
C TYR A 95 5.03 -22.58 8.54
N VAL A 96 4.56 -21.37 8.24
CA VAL A 96 3.46 -21.11 7.30
C VAL A 96 3.96 -21.28 5.87
N ASP A 97 3.48 -22.30 5.17
CA ASP A 97 3.84 -22.61 3.77
C ASP A 97 2.62 -22.92 2.86
N SER A 98 1.42 -22.70 3.38
CA SER A 98 0.15 -22.88 2.67
C SER A 98 -0.91 -21.88 3.15
N LEU A 99 -2.09 -21.93 2.53
CA LEU A 99 -3.28 -21.25 3.07
C LEU A 99 -3.74 -21.97 4.34
N ASP A 100 -4.35 -21.19 5.26
CA ASP A 100 -4.98 -21.70 6.47
C ASP A 100 -6.36 -21.03 6.62
N ALA A 101 -7.22 -21.59 7.48
CA ALA A 101 -8.50 -21.00 7.80
C ALA A 101 -8.33 -19.73 8.66
N LEU A 102 -9.13 -18.71 8.34
CA LEU A 102 -9.13 -17.44 9.05
C LEU A 102 -10.10 -17.50 10.23
N ILE A 103 -9.65 -18.12 11.33
CA ILE A 103 -10.46 -18.36 12.53
C ILE A 103 -10.48 -17.11 13.43
N ARG A 104 -11.32 -16.13 13.10
CA ARG A 104 -11.54 -14.92 13.90
C ARG A 104 -12.92 -14.32 13.68
N GLU A 105 -13.27 -13.35 14.53
CA GLU A 105 -14.46 -12.53 14.38
C GLU A 105 -14.40 -11.70 13.09
N GLY A 106 -15.56 -11.34 12.55
CA GLY A 106 -15.62 -10.46 11.40
C GLY A 106 -15.33 -9.01 11.80
N SER A 107 -14.52 -8.30 11.01
CA SER A 107 -14.17 -6.90 11.24
C SER A 107 -14.19 -6.08 9.94
N PRO A 108 -14.16 -4.74 10.00
CA PRO A 108 -14.25 -3.90 8.81
C PRO A 108 -13.02 -4.00 7.91
N GLU A 109 -11.82 -4.01 8.51
CA GLU A 109 -10.53 -4.19 7.83
C GLU A 109 -10.19 -5.67 7.61
N GLY A 110 -10.54 -6.56 8.54
CA GLY A 110 -10.34 -8.01 8.41
C GLY A 110 -11.45 -8.72 7.62
N PRO A 111 -11.73 -10.02 7.89
CA PRO A 111 -12.76 -10.74 7.16
C PRO A 111 -14.15 -10.20 7.50
N TRP A 112 -15.06 -10.11 6.52
CA TRP A 112 -16.44 -9.72 6.82
C TRP A 112 -17.29 -10.84 7.41
N GLU A 113 -16.95 -12.09 7.12
CA GLU A 113 -17.62 -13.27 7.65
C GLU A 113 -16.76 -13.92 8.74
N VAL A 114 -17.42 -14.54 9.71
CA VAL A 114 -16.76 -15.24 10.81
C VAL A 114 -16.19 -16.56 10.30
N ASN A 115 -14.95 -16.87 10.64
CA ASN A 115 -14.29 -18.14 10.32
C ASN A 115 -14.33 -18.49 8.83
N LEU A 116 -13.62 -17.72 8.00
CA LEU A 116 -13.47 -18.07 6.59
C LEU A 116 -12.56 -19.31 6.44
N PRO A 117 -12.86 -20.22 5.49
CA PRO A 117 -11.96 -21.31 5.16
C PRO A 117 -10.69 -20.79 4.48
N GLU A 118 -9.78 -21.70 4.18
CA GLU A 118 -8.57 -21.44 3.38
C GLU A 118 -8.89 -20.60 2.13
N GLY A 119 -8.09 -19.57 1.88
CA GLY A 119 -8.28 -18.66 0.76
C GLY A 119 -9.19 -17.45 1.04
N GLY A 120 -9.80 -17.36 2.23
CA GLY A 120 -10.51 -16.16 2.68
C GLY A 120 -9.58 -14.95 2.83
N THR A 121 -10.01 -13.80 2.34
CA THR A 121 -9.24 -12.55 2.25
C THR A 121 -9.82 -11.42 3.11
N THR A 122 -9.11 -10.30 3.19
CA THR A 122 -9.43 -9.12 4.02
C THR A 122 -9.71 -7.88 3.16
N ASP A 123 -9.57 -6.66 3.72
CA ASP A 123 -9.75 -5.43 2.98
C ASP A 123 -8.69 -5.20 1.90
N ASP A 124 -7.52 -5.80 2.02
CA ASP A 124 -6.48 -5.78 1.00
C ASP A 124 -7.01 -6.19 -0.37
N THR A 125 -7.71 -7.32 -0.44
CA THR A 125 -8.33 -7.78 -1.68
C THR A 125 -9.55 -6.92 -2.06
N ARG A 126 -10.34 -6.45 -1.08
CA ARG A 126 -11.49 -5.57 -1.34
C ARG A 126 -11.09 -4.23 -1.95
N TRP A 127 -10.01 -3.60 -1.48
CA TRP A 127 -9.49 -2.34 -2.00
C TRP A 127 -9.02 -2.47 -3.45
N LYS A 128 -8.35 -3.57 -3.78
CA LYS A 128 -7.94 -3.88 -5.15
C LYS A 128 -9.16 -4.15 -6.05
N TYR A 129 -10.17 -4.85 -5.54
CA TYR A 129 -11.41 -5.08 -6.28
C TYR A 129 -12.19 -3.78 -6.54
N LEU A 130 -12.39 -2.94 -5.51
CA LEU A 130 -13.07 -1.65 -5.61
C LEU A 130 -12.36 -0.71 -6.59
N THR A 131 -11.04 -0.58 -6.46
CA THR A 131 -10.24 0.29 -7.32
C THR A 131 -10.20 -0.23 -8.76
N GLY A 132 -10.04 -1.55 -8.94
CA GLY A 132 -10.10 -2.18 -10.25
C GLY A 132 -11.43 -1.95 -10.93
N GLY A 133 -12.55 -2.15 -10.21
CA GLY A 133 -13.89 -1.91 -10.72
C GLY A 133 -14.07 -0.46 -11.16
N TRP A 134 -13.61 0.51 -10.36
CA TRP A 134 -13.62 1.92 -10.74
C TRP A 134 -12.81 2.21 -12.01
N LEU A 135 -11.63 1.61 -12.15
CA LEU A 135 -10.79 1.75 -13.36
C LEU A 135 -11.46 1.21 -14.64
N THR A 136 -12.41 0.27 -14.54
CA THR A 136 -13.17 -0.19 -15.72
C THR A 136 -14.06 0.89 -16.33
N GLY A 137 -14.47 1.89 -15.53
CA GLY A 137 -15.28 3.02 -15.98
C GLY A 137 -14.50 4.08 -16.75
N TYR A 138 -13.17 3.97 -16.79
CA TYR A 138 -12.31 4.91 -17.50
C TYR A 138 -12.24 4.57 -18.99
N GLY A 139 -12.19 5.61 -19.84
CA GLY A 139 -12.03 5.43 -21.28
C GLY A 139 -10.65 4.88 -21.66
N ARG A 140 -10.53 4.29 -22.85
CA ARG A 140 -9.24 3.83 -23.39
C ARG A 140 -8.21 4.94 -23.34
N HIS A 141 -7.03 4.61 -22.87
CA HIS A 141 -5.88 5.52 -22.88
C HIS A 141 -6.17 6.86 -22.18
N GLN A 142 -6.95 6.86 -21.09
CA GLN A 142 -7.02 8.07 -20.30
C GLN A 142 -5.62 8.46 -19.84
N ALA A 143 -5.20 9.64 -20.28
CA ALA A 143 -3.90 10.17 -19.94
C ALA A 143 -3.74 10.17 -18.42
N ARG A 144 -4.78 10.53 -17.66
CA ARG A 144 -4.73 10.84 -16.23
C ARG A 144 -5.96 10.34 -15.49
N LEU A 145 -5.75 9.83 -14.27
CA LEU A 145 -6.81 9.52 -13.32
C LEU A 145 -7.20 10.77 -12.52
N ASP A 146 -8.49 10.89 -12.19
CA ASP A 146 -9.00 12.00 -11.38
C ASP A 146 -9.17 11.58 -9.92
N ALA A 147 -8.39 12.19 -9.02
CA ALA A 147 -8.47 11.95 -7.59
C ALA A 147 -9.80 12.41 -7.00
N ARG A 148 -10.49 13.39 -7.60
CA ARG A 148 -11.82 13.84 -7.17
C ARG A 148 -12.87 12.78 -7.50
N ASP A 149 -12.79 12.16 -8.67
CA ASP A 149 -13.65 11.02 -9.02
C ASP A 149 -13.37 9.79 -8.16
N PHE A 150 -12.10 9.56 -7.77
CA PHE A 150 -11.74 8.50 -6.82
C PHE A 150 -12.30 8.77 -5.40
N ALA A 151 -12.23 10.02 -4.94
CA ALA A 151 -12.84 10.43 -3.68
C ALA A 151 -14.38 10.32 -3.71
N ARG A 152 -15.00 10.63 -4.86
CA ARG A 152 -16.44 10.44 -5.07
C ARG A 152 -16.83 8.98 -4.99
N LEU A 153 -16.09 8.06 -5.64
CA LEU A 153 -16.33 6.61 -5.54
C LEU A 153 -16.47 6.16 -4.08
N ILE A 154 -15.52 6.54 -3.23
CA ILE A 154 -15.48 6.14 -1.82
C ILE A 154 -16.66 6.76 -1.05
N THR A 155 -16.96 8.02 -1.32
CA THR A 155 -18.07 8.73 -0.67
C THR A 155 -19.43 8.14 -1.06
N ASP A 156 -19.63 7.86 -2.35
CA ASP A 156 -20.87 7.28 -2.87
C ASP A 156 -21.08 5.86 -2.34
N HIS A 157 -20.03 5.02 -2.33
CA HIS A 157 -20.10 3.66 -1.79
C HIS A 157 -20.44 3.65 -0.29
N TYR A 158 -19.78 4.52 0.50
CA TYR A 158 -20.09 4.67 1.91
C TYR A 158 -21.55 5.08 2.17
N LEU A 159 -22.10 5.98 1.35
CA LEU A 159 -23.49 6.41 1.46
C LEU A 159 -24.48 5.32 1.04
N GLU A 160 -24.16 4.54 0.01
CA GLU A 160 -24.95 3.38 -0.41
C GLU A 160 -25.00 2.30 0.67
N ASP A 161 -23.86 1.94 1.26
CA ASP A 161 -23.78 1.00 2.38
C ASP A 161 -24.57 1.52 3.59
N THR A 162 -24.48 2.84 3.87
CA THR A 162 -25.23 3.47 4.96
C THR A 162 -26.73 3.36 4.73
N GLN A 163 -27.19 3.61 3.51
CA GLN A 163 -28.60 3.47 3.15
C GLN A 163 -29.06 2.00 3.28
N THR A 164 -28.25 1.05 2.80
CA THR A 164 -28.52 -0.39 2.91
C THR A 164 -28.67 -0.82 4.37
N ALA A 165 -27.77 -0.38 5.25
CA ALA A 165 -27.84 -0.65 6.68
C ALA A 165 -29.11 -0.05 7.32
N LEU A 166 -29.50 1.17 6.93
CA LEU A 166 -30.72 1.83 7.41
C LEU A 166 -32.02 1.14 6.96
N ASP A 167 -31.96 0.37 5.87
CA ASP A 167 -33.10 -0.37 5.31
C ASP A 167 -33.27 -1.76 5.92
N VAL A 168 -32.30 -2.24 6.73
CA VAL A 168 -32.44 -3.50 7.46
C VAL A 168 -33.61 -3.43 8.45
N ARG A 169 -34.57 -4.35 8.29
CA ARG A 169 -35.75 -4.51 9.15
C ARG A 169 -35.80 -5.95 9.65
N SER A 170 -35.06 -6.24 10.72
CA SER A 170 -34.95 -7.57 11.33
C SER A 170 -34.92 -7.46 12.85
N PHE A 171 -35.50 -8.45 13.54
CA PHE A 171 -35.32 -8.63 14.98
C PHE A 171 -34.01 -9.39 15.30
N ASP A 172 -33.54 -10.23 14.37
CA ASP A 172 -32.22 -10.85 14.43
C ASP A 172 -31.14 -9.77 14.18
N PRO A 173 -30.16 -9.60 15.08
CA PRO A 173 -29.11 -8.59 14.94
C PRO A 173 -28.11 -8.89 13.81
N GLY A 174 -27.94 -10.17 13.43
CA GLY A 174 -26.90 -10.58 12.47
C GLY A 174 -26.90 -9.83 11.13
N PRO A 175 -28.05 -9.64 10.45
CA PRO A 175 -28.13 -8.83 9.24
C PRO A 175 -27.66 -7.39 9.43
N LEU A 176 -28.03 -6.72 10.53
CA LEU A 176 -27.61 -5.35 10.79
C LEU A 176 -26.09 -5.30 11.08
N GLU A 177 -25.57 -6.25 11.85
CA GLU A 177 -24.13 -6.33 12.13
C GLU A 177 -23.30 -6.50 10.85
N ARG A 178 -23.77 -7.30 9.89
CA ARG A 178 -23.11 -7.45 8.58
C ARG A 178 -23.08 -6.14 7.80
N GLU A 179 -24.22 -5.46 7.66
CA GLU A 179 -24.27 -4.19 6.92
C GLU A 179 -23.48 -3.09 7.63
N LEU A 180 -23.49 -3.05 8.98
CA LEU A 180 -22.67 -2.12 9.73
C LEU A 180 -21.17 -2.32 9.48
N ARG A 181 -20.69 -3.58 9.34
CA ARG A 181 -19.29 -3.83 8.98
C ARG A 181 -18.90 -3.20 7.65
N ARG A 182 -19.78 -3.26 6.64
CA ARG A 182 -19.58 -2.62 5.33
C ARG A 182 -19.49 -1.10 5.46
N VAL A 183 -20.45 -0.49 6.18
CA VAL A 183 -20.43 0.94 6.49
C VAL A 183 -19.14 1.36 7.19
N THR A 184 -18.71 0.60 8.20
CA THR A 184 -17.52 0.96 8.99
C THR A 184 -16.21 0.78 8.22
N TRP A 185 -16.15 -0.10 7.22
CA TRP A 185 -14.94 -0.31 6.42
C TRP A 185 -14.50 0.99 5.71
N LEU A 186 -15.43 1.73 5.13
CA LEU A 186 -15.14 3.01 4.48
C LEU A 186 -15.35 4.23 5.37
N GLN A 187 -15.70 4.07 6.65
CA GLN A 187 -16.08 5.21 7.50
C GLN A 187 -14.94 6.23 7.68
N GLU A 188 -13.72 5.78 8.01
CA GLU A 188 -12.56 6.68 8.14
C GLU A 188 -12.15 7.27 6.79
N TRP A 189 -12.26 6.48 5.72
CA TRP A 189 -11.95 6.89 4.35
C TRP A 189 -12.91 7.98 3.86
N ALA A 190 -14.21 7.81 4.07
CA ALA A 190 -15.22 8.77 3.66
C ALA A 190 -15.06 10.14 4.36
N LYS A 191 -14.58 10.16 5.61
CA LYS A 191 -14.29 11.41 6.34
C LYS A 191 -13.21 12.26 5.66
N VAL A 192 -12.25 11.62 4.98
CA VAL A 192 -11.19 12.31 4.21
C VAL A 192 -11.64 12.55 2.77
N ALA A 193 -12.28 11.57 2.15
CA ALA A 193 -12.69 11.62 0.74
C ALA A 193 -13.75 12.70 0.49
N LYS A 194 -14.74 12.84 1.39
CA LYS A 194 -15.83 13.80 1.22
C LYS A 194 -15.35 15.26 1.09
N PRO A 195 -14.57 15.83 2.04
CA PRO A 195 -14.08 17.19 1.89
C PRO A 195 -13.12 17.36 0.71
N TYR A 196 -12.36 16.33 0.33
CA TYR A 196 -11.57 16.35 -0.90
C TYR A 196 -12.45 16.49 -2.14
N TYR A 197 -13.51 15.68 -2.22
CA TYR A 197 -14.48 15.71 -3.32
C TYR A 197 -15.25 17.04 -3.42
N GLU A 198 -15.55 17.66 -2.28
CA GLU A 198 -16.22 18.96 -2.17
C GLU A 198 -15.28 20.16 -2.37
N GLU A 199 -13.98 19.91 -2.58
CA GLU A 199 -12.95 20.94 -2.72
C GLU A 199 -12.81 21.84 -1.48
N ASP A 200 -13.17 21.32 -0.30
CA ASP A 200 -12.95 21.96 0.99
C ASP A 200 -11.55 21.60 1.51
N LEU A 201 -10.56 22.39 1.13
CA LEU A 201 -9.16 22.15 1.44
C LEU A 201 -8.87 22.19 2.96
N ASP A 202 -9.57 23.05 3.71
CA ASP A 202 -9.36 23.18 5.15
C ASP A 202 -9.91 21.95 5.87
N ALA A 203 -11.14 21.53 5.53
CA ALA A 203 -11.73 20.31 6.09
C ALA A 203 -10.95 19.05 5.67
N TYR A 204 -10.48 18.98 4.42
CA TYR A 204 -9.65 17.88 3.93
C TYR A 204 -8.33 17.82 4.67
N SER A 205 -7.64 18.95 4.82
CA SER A 205 -6.38 19.01 5.58
C SER A 205 -6.58 18.56 7.03
N TYR A 206 -7.65 19.02 7.67
CA TYR A 206 -7.99 18.62 9.03
C TYR A 206 -8.31 17.12 9.15
N ALA A 207 -9.08 16.57 8.21
CA ALA A 207 -9.44 15.15 8.20
C ALA A 207 -8.22 14.25 7.92
N LEU A 208 -7.41 14.58 6.92
CA LEU A 208 -6.22 13.82 6.54
C LEU A 208 -5.24 13.66 7.70
N ASN A 209 -4.96 14.74 8.44
CA ASN A 209 -4.05 14.70 9.59
C ASN A 209 -4.60 13.91 10.81
N ARG A 210 -5.81 13.35 10.71
CA ARG A 210 -6.45 12.52 11.74
C ARG A 210 -6.84 11.14 11.24
N PHE A 211 -6.67 10.88 9.94
CA PHE A 211 -6.96 9.60 9.32
C PHE A 211 -6.13 8.51 10.01
N TYR A 212 -6.81 7.48 10.54
CA TYR A 212 -6.21 6.47 11.42
C TYR A 212 -5.28 7.05 12.51
N GLY A 213 -5.72 8.14 13.15
CA GLY A 213 -4.96 8.80 14.22
C GLY A 213 -3.87 9.75 13.76
N GLY A 214 -3.75 10.00 12.45
CA GLY A 214 -2.67 10.81 11.86
C GLY A 214 -1.39 10.03 11.61
N GLU A 215 -1.47 8.71 11.63
CA GLU A 215 -0.34 7.82 11.35
C GLU A 215 -0.02 7.79 9.85
N MET A 216 1.25 7.54 9.51
CA MET A 216 1.68 7.27 8.13
C MET A 216 1.35 5.82 7.74
N ALA A 217 0.06 5.46 7.79
CA ALA A 217 -0.44 4.14 7.48
C ALA A 217 -0.20 3.72 6.02
N CYS A 218 -0.21 2.42 5.74
CA CYS A 218 -0.06 1.80 4.42
C CYS A 218 -1.28 1.97 3.48
N ALA A 219 -2.14 2.95 3.76
CA ALA A 219 -3.45 3.14 3.11
C ALA A 219 -3.40 3.13 1.58
N GLY A 220 -2.53 3.94 0.96
CA GLY A 220 -2.39 3.96 -0.48
C GLY A 220 -1.83 2.66 -1.07
N MET A 221 -1.09 1.88 -0.30
CA MET A 221 -0.53 0.59 -0.73
C MET A 221 -1.62 -0.47 -0.96
N LEU A 222 -2.77 -0.36 -0.29
CA LEU A 222 -3.90 -1.30 -0.45
C LEU A 222 -4.44 -1.31 -1.88
N TYR A 223 -4.45 -0.16 -2.56
CA TYR A 223 -4.98 -0.02 -3.92
C TYR A 223 -3.93 0.29 -5.00
N ALA A 224 -2.73 0.72 -4.62
CA ALA A 224 -1.63 1.04 -5.55
C ALA A 224 -1.31 -0.05 -6.57
N PRO A 225 -1.40 -1.37 -6.26
CA PRO A 225 -1.17 -2.41 -7.26
C PRO A 225 -2.05 -2.29 -8.50
N MET A 226 -3.32 -1.89 -8.33
CA MET A 226 -4.24 -1.71 -9.46
C MET A 226 -3.85 -0.51 -10.33
N LEU A 227 -3.32 0.54 -9.71
CA LEU A 227 -2.82 1.72 -10.44
C LEU A 227 -1.55 1.38 -11.22
N GLY A 228 -0.68 0.56 -10.66
CA GLY A 228 0.48 0.00 -11.37
C GLY A 228 0.08 -0.87 -12.56
N ALA A 229 -0.90 -1.74 -12.33
CA ALA A 229 -1.44 -2.63 -13.35
C ALA A 229 -2.12 -1.90 -14.51
N TYR A 230 -2.76 -0.75 -14.24
CA TYR A 230 -3.41 0.08 -15.25
C TYR A 230 -2.41 0.79 -16.18
N TYR A 231 -1.17 1.01 -15.72
CA TYR A 231 -0.08 1.62 -16.50
C TYR A 231 1.08 0.64 -16.74
N PRO A 232 0.83 -0.50 -17.42
CA PRO A 232 1.82 -1.56 -17.57
C PRO A 232 3.09 -1.05 -18.25
N ALA A 233 4.24 -1.35 -17.66
CA ALA A 233 5.57 -0.96 -18.13
C ALA A 233 5.82 0.56 -18.19
N HIS A 234 5.06 1.37 -17.46
CA HIS A 234 5.26 2.82 -17.31
C HIS A 234 5.39 3.21 -15.82
N PRO A 235 6.49 2.84 -15.15
CA PRO A 235 6.62 3.00 -13.69
C PRO A 235 6.54 4.45 -13.19
N GLU A 236 7.08 5.43 -13.93
CA GLU A 236 6.97 6.85 -13.55
C GLU A 236 5.53 7.37 -13.66
N ARG A 237 4.76 6.88 -14.65
CA ARG A 237 3.34 7.23 -14.80
C ARG A 237 2.53 6.60 -13.67
N ALA A 238 2.69 5.31 -13.44
CA ALA A 238 2.06 4.60 -12.33
C ALA A 238 2.35 5.27 -10.99
N TYR A 239 3.62 5.64 -10.74
CA TYR A 239 4.02 6.40 -9.55
C TYR A 239 3.23 7.70 -9.42
N THR A 240 3.20 8.50 -10.49
CA THR A 240 2.62 9.85 -10.44
C THR A 240 1.11 9.80 -10.23
N GLU A 241 0.41 8.84 -10.85
CA GLU A 241 -1.03 8.65 -10.68
C GLU A 241 -1.35 8.11 -9.28
N ALA A 242 -0.62 7.10 -8.79
CA ALA A 242 -0.81 6.58 -7.45
C ALA A 242 -0.49 7.63 -6.38
N TYR A 243 0.56 8.43 -6.56
CA TYR A 243 0.82 9.58 -5.71
C TYR A 243 -0.37 10.56 -5.74
N ARG A 244 -0.91 10.88 -6.91
CA ARG A 244 -2.06 11.80 -7.00
C ARG A 244 -3.29 11.26 -6.26
N LEU A 245 -3.59 9.97 -6.40
CA LEU A 245 -4.72 9.30 -5.75
C LEU A 245 -4.46 8.95 -4.27
N GLY A 246 -3.22 9.04 -3.79
CA GLY A 246 -2.80 8.92 -2.38
C GLY A 246 -3.29 10.06 -1.50
N ILE A 247 -4.58 10.41 -1.56
CA ILE A 247 -5.20 11.49 -0.79
C ILE A 247 -5.39 11.13 0.70
N PHE A 248 -5.09 9.88 1.07
CA PHE A 248 -5.13 9.36 2.44
C PHE A 248 -3.75 9.26 3.07
N ASP A 249 -2.68 9.35 2.26
CA ASP A 249 -1.32 9.13 2.70
C ASP A 249 -0.67 10.41 3.22
N LEU A 250 0.00 10.29 4.37
CA LEU A 250 0.78 11.36 4.98
C LEU A 250 2.27 11.25 4.64
N GLY A 251 2.91 12.40 4.40
CA GLY A 251 4.36 12.50 4.28
C GLY A 251 4.97 11.58 3.23
N TYR A 252 5.90 10.73 3.65
CA TYR A 252 6.59 9.80 2.74
C TYR A 252 5.81 8.49 2.49
N ALA A 253 4.72 8.23 3.21
CA ALA A 253 3.81 7.14 2.85
C ALA A 253 3.28 7.32 1.42
N ARG A 254 3.05 8.57 1.01
CA ARG A 254 2.60 8.92 -0.34
C ARG A 254 3.65 8.62 -1.42
N ASP A 255 4.94 8.80 -1.12
CA ASP A 255 6.05 8.39 -1.99
C ASP A 255 6.11 6.85 -2.13
N ILE A 256 5.89 6.15 -1.01
CA ILE A 256 5.83 4.69 -0.97
C ILE A 256 4.66 4.16 -1.79
N THR A 257 3.45 4.75 -1.67
CA THR A 257 2.28 4.42 -2.51
C THR A 257 2.61 4.54 -4.00
N GLY A 258 3.27 5.64 -4.39
CA GLY A 258 3.77 5.81 -5.77
C GLY A 258 4.73 4.69 -6.19
N LEU A 259 5.70 4.35 -5.34
CA LEU A 259 6.66 3.27 -5.64
C LEU A 259 6.00 1.90 -5.73
N THR A 260 5.02 1.59 -4.87
CA THR A 260 4.27 0.33 -4.93
C THR A 260 3.58 0.15 -6.29
N ALA A 261 2.93 1.20 -6.81
CA ALA A 261 2.37 1.17 -8.16
C ALA A 261 3.46 1.02 -9.23
N ALA A 262 4.58 1.73 -9.07
CA ALA A 262 5.71 1.64 -10.00
C ALA A 262 6.31 0.23 -10.09
N TYR A 263 6.43 -0.49 -8.96
CA TYR A 263 6.91 -1.86 -8.92
C TYR A 263 6.01 -2.80 -9.72
N VAL A 264 4.69 -2.70 -9.54
CA VAL A 264 3.73 -3.52 -10.30
C VAL A 264 3.78 -3.17 -11.79
N ALA A 265 3.82 -1.88 -12.14
CA ALA A 265 3.95 -1.46 -13.53
C ALA A 265 5.22 -2.02 -14.20
N GLU A 266 6.36 -1.98 -13.53
CA GLU A 266 7.61 -2.53 -14.06
C GLU A 266 7.60 -4.06 -14.12
N ALA A 267 7.01 -4.73 -13.12
CA ALA A 267 6.80 -6.18 -13.13
C ALA A 267 5.97 -6.66 -14.35
N MET A 268 5.07 -5.81 -14.85
CA MET A 268 4.34 -6.10 -16.08
C MET A 268 5.17 -6.02 -17.36
N ARG A 269 6.37 -5.42 -17.33
CA ARG A 269 7.25 -5.32 -18.50
C ARG A 269 7.75 -6.73 -18.89
N PRO A 270 7.56 -7.16 -20.16
CA PRO A 270 8.06 -8.45 -20.60
C PRO A 270 9.60 -8.55 -20.54
N GLY A 271 10.10 -9.68 -20.03
CA GLY A 271 11.50 -10.09 -20.19
C GLY A 271 12.53 -9.28 -19.40
N ILE A 272 12.14 -8.56 -18.34
CA ILE A 272 13.09 -7.89 -17.47
C ILE A 272 13.71 -8.85 -16.44
N PRO A 273 14.96 -8.61 -15.99
CA PRO A 273 15.47 -9.20 -14.76
C PRO A 273 14.65 -8.74 -13.55
N PHE A 274 14.42 -9.64 -12.60
CA PHE A 274 13.60 -9.38 -11.41
C PHE A 274 14.14 -8.20 -10.57
N GLU A 275 15.47 -8.10 -10.43
CA GLU A 275 16.14 -7.07 -9.62
C GLU A 275 15.84 -5.65 -10.11
N ARG A 276 15.40 -5.49 -11.36
CA ARG A 276 15.00 -4.19 -11.90
C ARG A 276 13.81 -3.59 -11.14
N ILE A 277 12.94 -4.42 -10.58
CA ILE A 277 11.72 -3.98 -9.87
C ILE A 277 12.11 -3.18 -8.62
N THR A 278 12.87 -3.77 -7.70
CA THR A 278 13.27 -3.09 -6.44
C THR A 278 14.23 -1.93 -6.68
N LEU A 279 15.03 -1.97 -7.76
CA LEU A 279 15.90 -0.87 -8.17
C LEU A 279 15.14 0.44 -8.48
N LEU A 280 13.83 0.40 -8.73
CA LEU A 280 13.03 1.61 -8.90
C LEU A 280 13.01 2.51 -7.66
N SER A 281 13.24 1.97 -6.46
CA SER A 281 13.46 2.75 -5.23
C SER A 281 14.55 3.82 -5.41
N ARG A 282 15.52 3.54 -6.29
CA ARG A 282 16.62 4.45 -6.64
C ARG A 282 16.31 5.28 -7.89
N SER A 283 15.74 4.67 -8.94
CA SER A 283 15.68 5.31 -10.27
C SER A 283 14.38 6.07 -10.56
N THR A 284 13.28 5.77 -9.87
CA THR A 284 11.97 6.39 -10.13
C THR A 284 11.69 7.45 -9.07
N ASP A 285 11.90 8.72 -9.39
CA ASP A 285 11.65 9.85 -8.49
C ASP A 285 11.07 11.06 -9.25
N PRO A 286 9.88 10.93 -9.88
CA PRO A 286 9.32 12.00 -10.72
C PRO A 286 8.95 13.27 -9.91
N LEU A 287 8.85 13.16 -8.59
CA LEU A 287 8.57 14.27 -7.68
C LEU A 287 9.81 14.80 -6.94
N ASN A 288 11.00 14.31 -7.29
CA ASN A 288 12.30 14.79 -6.78
C ASN A 288 12.44 14.71 -5.24
N TYR A 289 11.94 13.66 -4.58
CA TYR A 289 12.16 13.40 -3.16
C TYR A 289 13.65 13.35 -2.78
N PHE A 290 14.54 12.92 -3.69
CA PHE A 290 15.99 12.96 -3.46
C PHE A 290 16.54 14.37 -3.24
N SER A 291 15.86 15.40 -3.76
CA SER A 291 16.27 16.79 -3.59
C SER A 291 16.01 17.33 -2.17
N SER A 292 15.35 16.56 -1.30
CA SER A 292 15.14 16.93 0.10
C SER A 292 16.45 17.14 0.84
N ARG A 293 16.77 18.42 1.10
CA ARG A 293 18.07 18.87 1.64
C ARG A 293 18.46 18.22 2.97
N LEU A 294 17.49 17.93 3.84
CA LEU A 294 17.76 17.49 5.22
C LEU A 294 17.76 15.97 5.37
N VAL A 295 16.80 15.29 4.75
CA VAL A 295 16.54 13.86 4.98
C VAL A 295 16.82 12.97 3.76
N GLY A 296 17.00 13.57 2.58
CA GLY A 296 17.01 12.83 1.32
C GLY A 296 15.67 12.10 1.10
N ARG A 297 15.71 10.95 0.44
CA ARG A 297 14.53 10.12 0.17
C ARG A 297 14.44 8.94 1.15
N ILE A 298 13.37 8.87 1.93
CA ILE A 298 13.16 7.83 2.95
C ILE A 298 13.07 6.44 2.32
N SER A 299 12.23 6.28 1.31
CA SER A 299 12.04 5.01 0.59
C SER A 299 13.35 4.43 0.03
N TYR A 300 14.24 5.28 -0.48
CA TYR A 300 15.58 4.84 -0.90
C TYR A 300 16.48 4.38 0.27
N ARG A 301 16.37 5.01 1.45
CA ARG A 301 17.08 4.53 2.65
C ARG A 301 16.56 3.16 3.07
N LEU A 302 15.24 2.95 3.04
CA LEU A 302 14.64 1.64 3.33
C LEU A 302 15.08 0.57 2.32
N PHE A 303 15.20 0.91 1.04
CA PHE A 303 15.78 0.01 0.04
C PHE A 303 17.24 -0.36 0.34
N ARG A 304 18.05 0.59 0.79
CA ARG A 304 19.43 0.30 1.21
C ARG A 304 19.48 -0.59 2.44
N ASP A 305 18.59 -0.37 3.40
CA ASP A 305 18.46 -1.19 4.59
C ASP A 305 18.05 -2.62 4.19
N ALA A 306 17.06 -2.80 3.31
CA ALA A 306 16.69 -4.11 2.76
C ALA A 306 17.87 -4.84 2.10
N LYS A 307 18.65 -4.12 1.26
CA LYS A 307 19.87 -4.68 0.65
C LYS A 307 20.90 -5.12 1.70
N TYR A 308 21.13 -4.31 2.72
CA TYR A 308 22.05 -4.63 3.81
C TYR A 308 21.58 -5.85 4.60
N ILE A 309 20.29 -5.90 4.96
CA ILE A 309 19.69 -7.02 5.70
C ILE A 309 19.87 -8.33 4.92
N VAL A 310 19.55 -8.32 3.63
CA VAL A 310 19.68 -9.53 2.79
C VAL A 310 21.14 -9.92 2.59
N ASP A 311 22.07 -8.98 2.44
CA ASP A 311 23.50 -9.26 2.30
C ASP A 311 24.07 -9.90 3.57
N GLU A 312 23.77 -9.34 4.75
CA GLU A 312 24.17 -9.89 6.04
C GLU A 312 23.58 -11.29 6.27
N ALA A 313 22.28 -11.44 6.01
CA ALA A 313 21.59 -12.70 6.15
C ALA A 313 22.16 -13.77 5.21
N ARG A 314 22.28 -13.48 3.91
CA ARG A 314 22.81 -14.44 2.91
C ARG A 314 24.32 -14.66 3.01
N GLY A 315 25.03 -13.78 3.71
CA GLY A 315 26.46 -13.90 4.00
C GLY A 315 26.79 -15.00 5.02
N LEU A 316 25.81 -15.44 5.81
CA LEU A 316 26.01 -16.55 6.75
C LEU A 316 26.37 -17.84 6.02
N THR A 317 27.25 -18.60 6.67
CA THR A 317 27.77 -19.89 6.22
C THR A 317 27.39 -21.00 7.21
N GLU A 318 27.70 -22.25 6.87
CA GLU A 318 27.48 -23.41 7.77
C GLU A 318 28.17 -23.24 9.14
N ALA A 319 29.24 -22.44 9.22
CA ALA A 319 29.95 -22.16 10.48
C ALA A 319 29.17 -21.22 11.41
N ASP A 320 28.20 -20.47 10.87
CA ASP A 320 27.42 -19.47 11.59
C ASP A 320 26.08 -20.02 12.10
N ILE A 321 25.76 -21.29 11.79
CA ILE A 321 24.54 -21.95 12.26
C ILE A 321 24.58 -22.06 13.79
N PRO A 322 23.58 -21.52 14.51
CA PRO A 322 23.50 -21.65 15.97
C PRO A 322 23.49 -23.12 16.40
N ALA A 323 24.26 -23.46 17.43
CA ALA A 323 24.35 -24.83 17.92
C ALA A 323 23.04 -25.37 18.51
N ASP A 324 22.17 -24.46 18.93
CA ASP A 324 20.84 -24.67 19.50
C ASP A 324 19.71 -24.37 18.50
N LEU A 325 20.00 -24.30 17.20
CA LEU A 325 18.99 -24.03 16.17
C LEU A 325 17.90 -25.13 16.15
N GLU A 326 16.68 -24.75 16.52
CA GLU A 326 15.51 -25.61 16.41
C GLU A 326 14.79 -25.39 15.08
N MET A 327 14.54 -26.49 14.37
CA MET A 327 13.82 -26.44 13.09
C MET A 327 12.30 -26.33 13.35
N PRO A 328 11.61 -25.29 12.83
CA PRO A 328 10.17 -25.19 12.95
C PRO A 328 9.46 -26.40 12.32
N LYS A 329 8.28 -26.74 12.84
CA LYS A 329 7.41 -27.73 12.20
C LYS A 329 7.10 -27.30 10.77
N ASN A 330 7.01 -28.28 9.86
CA ASN A 330 6.72 -28.07 8.44
C ASN A 330 7.79 -27.29 7.65
N PHE A 331 8.92 -26.92 8.27
CA PHE A 331 10.00 -26.26 7.54
C PHE A 331 10.71 -27.23 6.60
N LYS A 332 10.71 -26.91 5.30
CA LYS A 332 11.19 -27.80 4.23
C LYS A 332 12.64 -27.55 3.81
N ARG A 333 13.25 -26.45 4.24
CA ARG A 333 14.58 -26.00 3.81
C ARG A 333 15.67 -26.38 4.82
N GLY A 334 16.94 -26.23 4.44
CA GLY A 334 18.09 -26.61 5.29
C GLY A 334 18.34 -25.66 6.46
N PRO A 335 19.15 -26.08 7.46
CA PRO A 335 19.43 -25.29 8.66
C PRO A 335 20.15 -23.98 8.35
N LEU A 336 21.05 -23.95 7.35
CA LEU A 336 21.67 -22.71 6.89
C LEU A 336 20.61 -21.70 6.45
N TYR A 337 19.65 -22.12 5.62
CA TYR A 337 18.60 -21.22 5.15
C TYR A 337 17.75 -20.68 6.32
N LEU A 338 17.46 -21.50 7.33
CA LEU A 338 16.77 -21.03 8.54
C LEU A 338 17.58 -19.99 9.30
N ALA A 339 18.89 -20.21 9.48
CA ALA A 339 19.76 -19.23 10.13
C ALA A 339 19.82 -17.91 9.34
N GLN A 340 19.86 -17.97 8.00
CA GLN A 340 19.78 -16.78 7.15
C GLN A 340 18.44 -16.06 7.32
N LEU A 341 17.33 -16.80 7.37
CA LEU A 341 15.99 -16.24 7.57
C LEU A 341 15.87 -15.55 8.93
N GLN A 342 16.30 -16.21 10.01
CA GLN A 342 16.32 -15.65 11.36
C GLN A 342 17.18 -14.40 11.43
N ARG A 343 18.35 -14.40 10.78
CA ARG A 343 19.21 -13.22 10.72
C ARG A 343 18.55 -12.04 10.01
N ALA A 344 17.81 -12.30 8.93
CA ALA A 344 17.05 -11.24 8.26
C ALA A 344 15.95 -10.67 9.19
N TYR A 345 15.25 -11.53 9.92
CA TYR A 345 14.22 -11.11 10.88
C TYR A 345 14.77 -10.29 12.03
N GLU A 346 15.88 -10.72 12.65
CA GLU A 346 16.56 -9.97 13.71
C GLU A 346 16.89 -8.53 13.27
N LEU A 347 17.44 -8.38 12.07
CA LEU A 347 17.81 -7.06 11.54
C LEU A 347 16.59 -6.22 11.13
N LEU A 348 15.48 -6.85 10.75
CA LEU A 348 14.20 -6.16 10.55
C LEU A 348 13.61 -5.68 11.89
N ASP A 349 13.77 -6.45 12.97
CA ASP A 349 13.27 -6.07 14.30
C ASP A 349 13.93 -4.79 14.82
N GLU A 350 15.20 -4.55 14.46
CA GLU A 350 15.92 -3.32 14.79
C GLU A 350 15.33 -2.06 14.10
N LYS A 351 14.38 -2.25 13.17
CA LYS A 351 13.79 -1.21 12.31
C LYS A 351 12.28 -1.07 12.48
N LEU A 352 11.67 -1.78 13.43
CA LEU A 352 10.25 -1.70 13.71
C LEU A 352 9.80 -0.25 13.94
N GLN A 353 8.61 0.05 13.44
CA GLN A 353 7.88 1.26 13.74
C GLN A 353 6.91 1.00 14.90
N ASP A 354 6.39 2.09 15.48
CA ASP A 354 5.47 2.02 16.62
C ASP A 354 4.21 1.20 16.28
N ILE A 355 3.81 1.20 15.01
CA ILE A 355 2.62 0.50 14.52
C ILE A 355 2.98 -0.38 13.30
N PRO A 356 2.57 -1.66 13.26
CA PRO A 356 2.88 -2.60 12.18
C PRO A 356 2.49 -2.11 10.78
N PHE A 357 1.31 -1.51 10.64
CA PHE A 357 0.78 -1.01 9.37
C PHE A 357 1.34 0.36 8.95
N HIS A 358 2.42 0.82 9.58
CA HIS A 358 3.14 2.01 9.14
C HIS A 358 3.74 1.74 7.75
N ALA A 359 3.48 2.60 6.75
CA ALA A 359 3.87 2.40 5.35
C ALA A 359 5.38 2.11 5.16
N GLY A 360 6.24 2.80 5.92
CA GLY A 360 7.68 2.53 5.95
C GLY A 360 8.08 1.13 6.43
N GLU A 361 7.38 0.56 7.41
CA GLU A 361 7.63 -0.80 7.90
C GLU A 361 7.19 -1.81 6.84
N VAL A 362 5.94 -1.68 6.37
CA VAL A 362 5.38 -2.52 5.29
C VAL A 362 6.29 -2.51 4.06
N HIS A 363 6.77 -1.34 3.65
CA HIS A 363 7.66 -1.19 2.52
C HIS A 363 9.03 -1.86 2.73
N LEU A 364 9.61 -1.72 3.92
CA LEU A 364 10.90 -2.35 4.25
C LEU A 364 10.79 -3.87 4.25
N ILE A 365 9.73 -4.44 4.85
CA ILE A 365 9.50 -5.89 4.87
C ILE A 365 9.28 -6.39 3.43
N ASN A 366 8.43 -5.72 2.64
CA ASN A 366 8.19 -6.07 1.24
C ASN A 366 9.49 -6.05 0.41
N LEU A 367 10.30 -5.00 0.50
CA LEU A 367 11.58 -4.93 -0.23
C LEU A 367 12.56 -6.02 0.23
N THR A 368 12.65 -6.27 1.53
CA THR A 368 13.53 -7.30 2.10
C THR A 368 13.11 -8.68 1.62
N ALA A 369 11.80 -8.99 1.65
CA ALA A 369 11.26 -10.24 1.15
C ALA A 369 11.57 -10.43 -0.35
N LEU A 370 11.26 -9.44 -1.18
CA LEU A 370 11.52 -9.49 -2.63
C LEU A 370 13.02 -9.75 -2.93
N GLU A 371 13.92 -9.04 -2.24
CA GLU A 371 15.36 -9.21 -2.38
C GLU A 371 15.86 -10.57 -1.85
N PHE A 372 15.25 -11.07 -0.77
CA PHE A 372 15.59 -12.36 -0.18
C PHE A 372 15.16 -13.51 -1.08
N GLY A 373 13.91 -13.51 -1.56
CA GLY A 373 13.33 -14.56 -2.39
C GLY A 373 13.66 -14.47 -3.89
N ARG A 374 14.19 -13.33 -4.36
CA ARG A 374 14.72 -13.14 -5.73
C ARG A 374 13.75 -13.56 -6.85
N GLY A 375 12.46 -13.30 -6.66
CA GLY A 375 11.41 -13.60 -7.63
C GLY A 375 10.79 -14.99 -7.50
N ASP A 376 11.23 -15.82 -6.55
CA ASP A 376 10.51 -17.06 -6.18
C ASP A 376 9.26 -16.72 -5.36
N PHE A 377 8.09 -17.11 -5.87
CA PHE A 377 6.80 -16.75 -5.26
C PHE A 377 6.62 -17.34 -3.85
N GLY A 378 6.92 -18.63 -3.69
CA GLY A 378 6.73 -19.34 -2.43
C GLY A 378 7.70 -18.83 -1.37
N GLU A 379 8.99 -18.77 -1.71
CA GLU A 379 10.04 -18.25 -0.82
C GLU A 379 9.72 -16.86 -0.29
N THR A 380 9.25 -15.99 -1.18
CA THR A 380 9.00 -14.60 -0.84
C THR A 380 7.76 -14.45 0.04
N LEU A 381 6.66 -15.15 -0.27
CA LEU A 381 5.46 -15.09 0.57
C LEU A 381 5.69 -15.77 1.93
N GLU A 382 6.35 -16.92 1.97
CA GLU A 382 6.71 -17.59 3.22
C GLU A 382 7.57 -16.69 4.13
N PHE A 383 8.50 -15.90 3.57
CA PHE A 383 9.27 -14.91 4.33
C PHE A 383 8.34 -13.89 5.01
N VAL A 384 7.38 -13.34 4.27
CA VAL A 384 6.50 -12.31 4.81
C VAL A 384 5.57 -12.88 5.88
N THR A 385 4.91 -14.01 5.58
CA THR A 385 3.90 -14.59 6.47
C THR A 385 4.50 -15.06 7.77
N ASN A 386 5.72 -15.62 7.75
CA ASN A 386 6.41 -16.08 8.96
C ASN A 386 7.15 -14.97 9.73
N TYR A 387 7.32 -13.77 9.16
CA TYR A 387 7.85 -12.63 9.92
C TYR A 387 6.80 -12.09 10.91
N GLY A 388 5.52 -12.13 10.55
CA GLY A 388 4.42 -11.56 11.32
C GLY A 388 4.25 -10.07 11.07
N ARG A 389 3.73 -9.32 12.06
CA ARG A 389 3.36 -7.89 11.92
C ARG A 389 2.15 -7.71 10.99
N ASP A 390 2.13 -6.69 10.14
CA ASP A 390 1.06 -6.40 9.17
C ASP A 390 1.18 -7.31 7.92
N ASN A 391 1.24 -8.63 8.14
CA ASN A 391 1.73 -9.56 7.14
C ASN A 391 0.72 -9.87 6.03
N ASP A 392 -0.58 -9.69 6.23
CA ASP A 392 -1.59 -9.78 5.16
C ASP A 392 -1.39 -8.66 4.14
N THR A 393 -1.26 -7.40 4.57
CA THR A 393 -0.98 -6.28 3.67
C THR A 393 0.38 -6.41 2.99
N VAL A 394 1.45 -6.74 3.75
CA VAL A 394 2.77 -6.95 3.15
C VAL A 394 2.72 -8.08 2.13
N ALA A 395 2.07 -9.21 2.44
CA ALA A 395 2.00 -10.37 1.56
C ALA A 395 1.11 -10.08 0.34
N ALA A 396 0.03 -9.33 0.51
CA ALA A 396 -0.84 -8.91 -0.57
C ALA A 396 -0.10 -8.00 -1.57
N VAL A 397 0.63 -6.99 -1.09
CA VAL A 397 1.44 -6.12 -1.96
C VAL A 397 2.56 -6.92 -2.64
N THR A 398 3.27 -7.75 -1.89
CA THR A 398 4.35 -8.60 -2.39
C THR A 398 3.85 -9.57 -3.46
N GLY A 399 2.74 -10.25 -3.18
CA GLY A 399 2.05 -11.16 -4.08
C GLY A 399 1.53 -10.48 -5.34
N ALA A 400 1.07 -9.22 -5.24
CA ALA A 400 0.67 -8.44 -6.41
C ALA A 400 1.84 -8.16 -7.36
N ILE A 401 3.01 -7.81 -6.80
CA ILE A 401 4.25 -7.53 -7.56
C ILE A 401 4.74 -8.82 -8.23
N LEU A 402 4.87 -9.91 -7.46
CA LEU A 402 5.34 -11.20 -7.98
C LEU A 402 4.36 -11.78 -9.00
N GLY A 403 3.06 -11.67 -8.74
CA GLY A 403 2.01 -12.10 -9.65
C GLY A 403 2.01 -11.33 -10.96
N ALA A 404 2.24 -10.01 -10.93
CA ALA A 404 2.44 -9.21 -12.14
C ALA A 404 3.70 -9.62 -12.91
N TYR A 405 4.77 -9.98 -12.20
CA TYR A 405 6.05 -10.41 -12.80
C TYR A 405 5.92 -11.77 -13.48
N LEU A 406 5.40 -12.77 -12.77
CA LEU A 406 5.31 -14.17 -13.18
C LEU A 406 4.13 -14.43 -14.14
N GLY A 407 2.98 -13.79 -13.88
CA GLY A 407 1.70 -14.12 -14.50
C GLY A 407 0.97 -15.28 -13.81
N PHE A 408 -0.34 -15.33 -13.98
CA PHE A 408 -1.25 -16.27 -13.33
C PHE A 408 -0.88 -17.74 -13.57
N GLU A 409 -0.52 -18.08 -14.81
CA GLU A 409 -0.16 -19.46 -15.18
C GLU A 409 1.06 -20.01 -14.41
N ALA A 410 1.94 -19.13 -13.92
CA ALA A 410 3.15 -19.50 -13.19
C ALA A 410 2.98 -19.48 -11.66
N LEU A 411 1.82 -19.06 -11.14
CA LEU A 411 1.52 -19.12 -9.71
C LEU A 411 1.29 -20.57 -9.24
N PRO A 412 1.43 -20.86 -7.93
CA PRO A 412 1.02 -22.15 -7.37
C PRO A 412 -0.47 -22.38 -7.58
N GLN A 413 -0.81 -23.25 -8.54
CA GLN A 413 -2.18 -23.37 -9.05
C GLN A 413 -3.19 -23.85 -8.01
N ASP A 414 -2.76 -24.65 -7.03
CA ASP A 414 -3.66 -25.10 -5.96
C ASP A 414 -4.03 -23.94 -5.03
N LEU A 415 -3.07 -23.09 -4.64
CA LEU A 415 -3.35 -21.87 -3.86
C LEU A 415 -4.22 -20.89 -4.66
N ALA A 416 -3.93 -20.72 -5.95
CA ALA A 416 -4.69 -19.85 -6.84
C ALA A 416 -6.16 -20.27 -6.97
N ARG A 417 -6.42 -21.58 -7.15
CA ARG A 417 -7.80 -22.10 -7.24
C ARG A 417 -8.55 -21.93 -5.93
N THR A 418 -7.94 -22.27 -4.80
CA THR A 418 -8.56 -22.11 -3.47
C THR A 418 -8.90 -20.64 -3.19
N SER A 419 -7.95 -19.73 -3.45
CA SER A 419 -8.16 -18.28 -3.26
C SER A 419 -9.27 -17.75 -4.18
N LEU A 420 -9.27 -18.10 -5.47
CA LEU A 420 -10.33 -17.70 -6.41
C LEU A 420 -11.72 -18.21 -5.97
N GLN A 421 -11.80 -19.47 -5.54
CA GLN A 421 -13.04 -20.07 -5.09
C GLN A 421 -13.58 -19.35 -3.85
N ALA A 422 -12.75 -19.16 -2.82
CA ALA A 422 -13.15 -18.49 -1.59
C ALA A 422 -13.63 -17.05 -1.84
N ASN A 423 -12.87 -16.28 -2.65
CA ASN A 423 -13.24 -14.91 -2.99
C ASN A 423 -14.58 -14.83 -3.75
N LYS A 424 -14.79 -15.71 -4.73
CA LYS A 424 -16.01 -15.69 -5.55
C LYS A 424 -17.24 -16.17 -4.78
N GLU A 425 -17.13 -17.30 -4.09
CA GLU A 425 -18.28 -17.98 -3.47
C GLU A 425 -18.68 -17.37 -2.13
N LEU A 426 -17.71 -16.85 -1.36
CA LEU A 426 -17.95 -16.38 0.01
C LEU A 426 -17.93 -14.86 0.13
N LEU A 427 -17.15 -14.18 -0.72
CA LEU A 427 -16.94 -12.72 -0.60
C LEU A 427 -17.57 -11.93 -1.76
N GLY A 428 -18.07 -12.62 -2.79
CA GLY A 428 -18.66 -11.99 -3.98
C GLY A 428 -17.65 -11.25 -4.86
N ILE A 429 -16.36 -11.57 -4.73
CA ILE A 429 -15.26 -10.94 -5.44
C ILE A 429 -14.83 -11.85 -6.59
N SER A 430 -15.13 -11.45 -7.83
CA SER A 430 -14.69 -12.17 -9.02
C SER A 430 -13.45 -11.53 -9.64
N LEU A 431 -12.27 -12.03 -9.25
CA LEU A 431 -10.97 -11.52 -9.73
C LEU A 431 -10.78 -11.78 -11.23
N GLU A 432 -11.28 -12.91 -11.73
CA GLU A 432 -11.22 -13.25 -13.17
C GLU A 432 -12.05 -12.31 -14.03
N ASP A 433 -13.27 -11.97 -13.57
CA ASP A 433 -14.14 -11.03 -14.28
C ASP A 433 -13.52 -9.63 -14.29
N LEU A 434 -13.01 -9.18 -13.15
CA LEU A 434 -12.31 -7.90 -13.06
C LEU A 434 -11.09 -7.83 -13.98
N ALA A 435 -10.25 -8.88 -14.00
CA ALA A 435 -9.08 -8.94 -14.87
C ALA A 435 -9.47 -8.89 -16.35
N ARG A 436 -10.55 -9.59 -16.72
CA ARG A 436 -11.07 -9.59 -18.09
C ARG A 436 -11.60 -8.22 -18.49
N ASP A 437 -12.40 -7.59 -17.63
CA ASP A 437 -13.04 -6.30 -17.93
C ASP A 437 -11.99 -5.18 -18.06
N LEU A 438 -10.96 -5.17 -17.19
CA LEU A 438 -9.81 -4.27 -17.32
C LEU A 438 -8.96 -4.55 -18.57
N THR A 439 -8.82 -5.82 -18.96
CA THR A 439 -8.13 -6.17 -20.21
C THR A 439 -8.89 -5.64 -21.42
N GLU A 440 -10.21 -5.79 -21.46
CA GLU A 440 -11.05 -5.24 -22.53
C GLU A 440 -11.07 -3.71 -22.51
N GLN A 441 -11.00 -3.11 -21.34
CA GLN A 441 -10.88 -1.66 -21.22
C GLN A 441 -9.60 -1.16 -21.92
N LEU A 442 -8.45 -1.83 -21.75
CA LEU A 442 -7.18 -1.39 -22.37
C LEU A 442 -6.98 -1.88 -23.81
N TYR A 443 -7.42 -3.10 -24.15
CA TYR A 443 -7.14 -3.76 -25.44
C TYR A 443 -8.38 -3.95 -26.33
N GLY A 444 -9.58 -3.64 -25.85
CA GLY A 444 -10.83 -3.80 -26.59
C GLY A 444 -10.87 -2.94 -27.86
N LYS A 445 -11.81 -3.24 -28.78
CA LYS A 445 -11.99 -2.57 -30.09
C LYS A 445 -12.95 -1.43 -30.11
#